data_AF-X1L8T4-F1
#
_entry.id   AF-X1L8T4-F1
#
_cell.length_a   1.000
_cell.length_b   1.000
_cell.length_c   1.000
_cell.angle_alpha   90.00
_cell.angle_beta   90.00
_cell.angle_gamma   90.00
#
_symmetry.space_group_name_H-M   'P 1'
#
loop_
_entity.id
_entity.type
_entity.pdbx_description
1 polymer ?
#
loop_
_entity_poly.entity_id
_entity_poly.type
_entity_poly.pdbx_seq_one_letter_code
_entity_poly.pdbx_strand_id
1 'polypeptide(L)'
;MFFGVKTSAHSGFTYRNRTTGKPEKRNGYAQKLNEISMRKRKNYKGSWEVVGEYIRNNSTSSDKIYVWGWVPGIYVAAQRLSPTPKAFEGTMHTLAPEVLSERVDEILGAFEKEPPKFIVDSRKDHFPWDRPP
;
A
#
# COMPACT_ATOMS: atom_id res chain seq x y z
N MET A 1 16.14 -8.25 9.16
CA MET A 1 16.51 -8.84 10.47
C MET A 1 15.53 -9.97 10.81
N PHE A 2 15.99 -11.21 10.97
CA PHE A 2 15.10 -12.38 11.13
C PHE A 2 14.24 -12.37 12.41
N PHE A 3 14.84 -11.98 13.54
CA PHE A 3 14.21 -12.07 14.87
C PHE A 3 13.61 -10.75 15.40
N GLY A 4 13.78 -9.64 14.68
CA GLY A 4 13.30 -8.31 15.09
C GLY A 4 14.26 -7.55 16.02
N VAL A 5 13.97 -6.26 16.20
CA VAL A 5 14.71 -5.31 17.05
C VAL A 5 13.96 -5.06 18.36
N LYS A 6 14.68 -4.92 19.48
CA LYS A 6 14.09 -4.52 20.78
C LYS A 6 13.93 -3.01 20.91
N THR A 7 14.72 -2.25 20.16
CA THR A 7 14.77 -0.79 20.24
C THR A 7 14.58 -0.21 18.85
N SER A 8 13.76 0.82 18.74
CA SER A 8 13.56 1.57 17.50
C SER A 8 14.86 2.25 17.09
N ALA A 9 15.35 1.97 15.89
CA ALA A 9 16.52 2.65 15.33
C ALA A 9 16.24 4.13 15.02
N HIS A 10 14.97 4.50 14.83
CA HIS A 10 14.58 5.87 14.49
C HIS A 10 14.35 6.76 15.71
N SER A 11 13.86 6.19 16.81
CA SER A 11 13.42 6.95 17.98
C SER A 11 14.09 6.55 19.30
N GLY A 12 14.94 5.52 19.31
CA GLY A 12 15.58 5.02 20.53
C GLY A 12 14.63 4.35 21.54
N PHE A 13 13.32 4.34 21.29
CA PHE A 13 12.36 3.72 22.20
C PHE A 13 12.47 2.20 22.21
N THR A 14 12.48 1.62 23.41
CA THR A 14 12.38 0.17 23.60
C THR A 14 10.94 -0.27 23.37
N TYR A 15 10.72 -1.20 22.43
CA TYR A 15 9.42 -1.81 22.21
C TYR A 15 9.04 -2.65 23.43
N ARG A 16 7.90 -2.33 24.03
CA ARG A 16 7.34 -3.06 25.17
C ARG A 16 6.02 -3.71 24.78
N ASN A 17 5.81 -4.93 25.27
CA ASN A 17 4.54 -5.61 25.18
C ASN A 17 3.48 -4.81 25.94
N ARG A 18 2.35 -4.48 25.30
CA ARG A 18 1.31 -3.65 25.93
C ARG A 18 0.63 -4.34 27.12
N THR A 19 0.63 -5.67 27.17
CA THR A 19 -0.03 -6.45 28.21
C THR A 19 0.91 -6.75 29.39
N THR A 20 2.18 -7.05 29.13
CA THR A 20 3.13 -7.48 30.18
C THR A 20 4.15 -6.41 30.56
N GLY A 21 4.24 -5.31 29.82
CA GLY A 21 5.21 -4.23 30.04
C GLY A 21 6.67 -4.60 29.75
N LYS A 22 6.96 -5.88 29.47
CA LYS A 22 8.33 -6.37 29.22
C LYS A 22 8.82 -5.98 27.81
N PRO A 23 10.14 -5.79 27.63
CA PRO A 23 10.72 -5.55 26.30
C PRO A 23 10.43 -6.71 25.35
N GLU A 24 9.95 -6.41 24.14
CA GLU A 24 9.68 -7.41 23.11
C GLU A 24 10.38 -7.05 21.80
N LYS A 25 10.81 -8.06 21.05
CA LYS A 25 11.37 -7.84 19.71
C LYS A 25 10.22 -7.56 18.75
N ARG A 26 10.28 -6.43 18.04
CA ARG A 26 9.34 -6.07 16.97
C ARG A 26 10.04 -5.96 15.61
N ASN A 27 9.27 -5.95 14.53
CA ASN A 27 9.75 -5.78 13.15
C ASN A 27 10.66 -6.93 12.67
N GLY A 28 10.41 -8.15 13.16
CA GLY A 28 11.11 -9.36 12.74
C GLY A 28 10.32 -10.17 11.70
N TYR A 29 11.04 -10.94 10.86
CA TYR A 29 10.40 -11.84 9.89
C TYR A 29 9.52 -12.89 10.56
N ALA A 30 9.99 -13.49 11.67
CA ALA A 30 9.21 -14.45 12.44
C ALA A 30 7.90 -13.86 13.00
N GLN A 31 7.94 -12.61 13.48
CA GLN A 31 6.74 -11.90 13.90
C GLN A 31 5.78 -11.74 12.72
N LYS A 32 6.29 -11.32 11.55
CA LYS A 32 5.44 -11.08 10.38
C LYS A 32 4.78 -12.35 9.87
N LEU A 33 5.50 -13.47 9.86
CA LEU A 33 4.95 -14.78 9.53
C LEU A 33 3.86 -15.19 10.52
N ASN A 34 4.04 -14.96 11.82
CA ASN A 34 3.03 -15.25 12.82
C ASN A 34 1.78 -14.38 12.63
N GLU A 35 1.94 -13.07 12.35
CA GLU A 35 0.82 -12.18 12.01
C GLU A 35 0.03 -12.70 10.79
N ILE A 36 0.73 -13.11 9.72
CA ILE A 36 0.10 -13.66 8.51
C ILE A 36 -0.62 -14.98 8.83
N SER A 37 0.01 -15.88 9.60
CA SER A 37 -0.59 -17.15 10.03
C SER A 37 -1.85 -16.93 10.85
N MET A 38 -1.82 -16.00 11.81
CA MET A 38 -2.97 -15.63 12.63
C MET A 38 -4.10 -15.01 11.80
N ARG A 39 -3.78 -14.17 10.82
CA ARG A 39 -4.76 -13.63 9.87
C ARG A 39 -5.44 -14.73 9.06
N LYS A 40 -4.65 -15.67 8.52
CA LYS A 40 -5.20 -16.83 7.78
C LYS A 40 -6.10 -17.70 8.66
N ARG A 41 -5.67 -18.03 9.89
CA ARG A 41 -6.47 -18.84 10.83
C ARG A 41 -7.79 -18.19 11.22
N LYS A 42 -7.81 -16.86 11.35
CA LYS A 42 -9.01 -16.09 11.72
C LYS A 42 -9.78 -15.54 10.51
N ASN A 43 -9.37 -15.91 9.29
CA ASN A 43 -9.91 -15.39 8.03
C ASN A 43 -9.97 -13.85 7.95
N TYR A 44 -9.02 -13.16 8.61
CA TYR A 44 -8.93 -11.70 8.56
C TYR A 44 -8.19 -11.26 7.30
N LYS A 45 -8.85 -10.44 6.49
CA LYS A 45 -8.28 -9.83 5.28
C LYS A 45 -7.69 -8.46 5.60
N GLY A 46 -6.58 -8.12 4.96
CA GLY A 46 -6.07 -6.76 4.93
C GLY A 46 -7.00 -5.84 4.14
N SER A 47 -6.97 -4.54 4.43
CA SER A 47 -7.78 -3.54 3.70
C SER A 47 -7.60 -3.62 2.18
N TRP A 48 -6.37 -3.86 1.72
CA TRP A 48 -6.06 -4.00 0.30
C TRP A 48 -6.62 -5.28 -0.34
N GLU A 49 -6.71 -6.37 0.42
CA GLU A 49 -7.32 -7.63 -0.06
C GLU A 49 -8.83 -7.45 -0.22
N VAL A 50 -9.48 -6.80 0.74
CA VAL A 50 -10.91 -6.47 0.69
C VAL A 50 -11.23 -5.59 -0.51
N VAL A 51 -10.44 -4.53 -0.74
CA VAL A 51 -10.62 -3.65 -1.90
C VAL A 51 -10.39 -4.41 -3.22
N GLY A 52 -9.34 -5.23 -3.29
CA GLY A 52 -9.06 -6.04 -4.48
C GLY A 52 -10.18 -7.02 -4.80
N GLU A 53 -10.71 -7.72 -3.80
CA GLU A 53 -11.85 -8.64 -3.98
C GLU A 53 -13.12 -7.91 -4.39
N TYR A 54 -13.40 -6.75 -3.78
CA TYR A 54 -14.52 -5.91 -4.18
C TYR A 54 -14.43 -5.54 -5.67
N ILE A 55 -13.26 -5.06 -6.11
CA ILE A 55 -13.03 -4.72 -7.52
C ILE A 55 -13.24 -5.96 -8.39
N ARG A 56 -12.64 -7.10 -8.03
CA ARG A 56 -12.75 -8.34 -8.79
C ARG A 56 -14.21 -8.75 -9.02
N ASN A 57 -15.03 -8.66 -7.97
CA ASN A 57 -16.44 -9.06 -8.01
C ASN A 57 -17.34 -8.04 -8.72
N ASN A 58 -16.88 -6.81 -8.93
CA ASN A 58 -17.64 -5.71 -9.54
C ASN A 58 -17.05 -5.24 -10.89
N SER A 59 -16.21 -6.06 -11.52
CA SER A 59 -15.59 -5.78 -12.80
C SER A 59 -15.37 -7.05 -13.61
N THR A 60 -15.16 -6.90 -14.91
CA THR A 60 -14.75 -7.98 -15.82
C THR A 60 -13.23 -8.09 -15.87
N SER A 61 -12.69 -9.23 -16.31
CA SER A 61 -11.23 -9.44 -16.42
C SER A 61 -10.53 -8.47 -17.39
N SER A 62 -11.26 -7.89 -18.34
CA SER A 62 -10.74 -6.88 -19.26
C SER A 62 -10.74 -5.46 -18.68
N ASP A 63 -11.53 -5.20 -17.64
CA ASP A 63 -11.59 -3.88 -17.01
C ASP A 63 -10.21 -3.51 -16.42
N LYS A 64 -9.84 -2.24 -16.56
CA LYS A 64 -8.60 -1.71 -15.99
C LYS A 64 -8.87 -1.00 -14.67
N ILE A 65 -7.85 -0.93 -13.81
CA ILE A 65 -7.89 -0.13 -12.59
C ILE A 65 -6.60 0.67 -12.45
N TYR A 66 -6.65 1.77 -11.71
CA TYR A 66 -5.46 2.52 -11.38
C TYR A 66 -5.31 2.67 -9.86
N VAL A 67 -4.11 2.42 -9.33
CA VAL A 67 -3.83 2.53 -7.89
C VAL A 67 -2.90 3.71 -7.64
N TRP A 68 -3.40 4.72 -6.96
CA TRP A 68 -2.63 5.85 -6.47
C TRP A 68 -2.03 5.53 -5.08
N GLY A 69 -0.70 5.37 -5.04
CA GLY A 69 0.09 5.13 -3.82
C GLY A 69 0.82 3.78 -3.75
N TRP A 70 1.02 3.22 -2.54
CA TRP A 70 2.07 2.21 -2.26
C TRP A 70 1.57 0.77 -2.22
N VAL A 71 0.36 0.50 -2.70
CA VAL A 71 -0.31 -0.79 -2.48
C VAL A 71 -0.57 -1.53 -3.79
N PRO A 72 0.48 -1.93 -4.54
CA PRO A 72 0.29 -2.61 -5.82
C PRO A 72 -0.31 -4.02 -5.67
N GLY A 73 -0.33 -4.59 -4.47
CA GLY A 73 -1.01 -5.87 -4.18
C GLY A 73 -2.50 -5.88 -4.54
N ILE A 74 -3.13 -4.70 -4.62
CA ILE A 74 -4.52 -4.55 -5.08
C ILE A 74 -4.70 -5.06 -6.50
N TYR A 75 -3.72 -4.89 -7.40
CA TYR A 75 -3.77 -5.45 -8.75
C TYR A 75 -3.83 -6.97 -8.75
N VAL A 76 -3.04 -7.61 -7.87
CA VAL A 76 -3.00 -9.07 -7.73
C VAL A 76 -4.31 -9.59 -7.16
N ALA A 77 -4.82 -8.95 -6.10
CA ALA A 77 -6.11 -9.31 -5.51
C ALA A 77 -7.28 -9.03 -6.46
N ALA A 78 -7.26 -7.95 -7.23
CA ALA A 78 -8.29 -7.62 -8.21
C ALA A 78 -8.24 -8.48 -9.48
N GLN A 79 -7.05 -8.99 -9.83
CA GLN A 79 -6.78 -9.57 -11.16
C GLN A 79 -7.15 -8.60 -12.29
N ARG A 80 -6.79 -7.32 -12.13
CA ARG A 80 -6.98 -6.28 -13.14
C ARG A 80 -5.63 -5.68 -13.48
N LEU A 81 -5.50 -5.16 -14.69
CA LEU A 81 -4.29 -4.47 -15.14
C LEU A 81 -4.44 -2.96 -15.02
N SER A 82 -3.30 -2.27 -15.00
CA SER A 82 -3.27 -0.81 -15.16
C SER A 82 -3.49 -0.41 -16.61
N PRO A 83 -4.19 0.69 -16.90
CA PRO A 83 -4.20 1.28 -18.24
C PRO A 83 -2.89 2.04 -18.55
N THR A 84 -2.10 2.35 -17.52
CA THR A 84 -0.84 3.09 -17.65
C THR A 84 0.37 2.13 -17.58
N PRO A 85 1.49 2.45 -18.27
CA PRO A 85 2.74 1.70 -18.12
C PRO A 85 3.26 1.71 -16.68
N LYS A 86 3.10 2.83 -15.98
CA LYS A 86 3.46 2.98 -14.57
C LYS A 86 2.24 2.69 -13.69
N ALA A 87 2.10 1.44 -13.29
CA ALA A 87 0.92 0.92 -12.61
C ALA A 87 0.63 1.53 -11.22
N PHE A 88 1.51 2.32 -10.62
CA PHE A 88 1.22 3.01 -9.37
C PHE A 88 2.16 4.19 -9.15
N GLU A 89 1.73 5.17 -8.33
CA GLU A 89 2.55 6.32 -7.92
C GLU A 89 2.75 6.39 -6.39
N GLY A 90 3.83 5.76 -5.92
CA GLY A 90 4.24 5.81 -4.51
C GLY A 90 5.03 7.07 -4.15
N THR A 91 5.75 7.66 -5.09
CA THR A 91 6.81 8.63 -4.82
C THR A 91 6.40 10.09 -4.94
N MET A 92 5.10 10.40 -5.12
CA MET A 92 4.64 11.79 -5.31
C MET A 92 5.17 12.84 -4.31
N HIS A 93 5.50 12.44 -3.08
CA HIS A 93 5.98 13.35 -2.03
C HIS A 93 7.48 13.62 -2.09
N THR A 94 8.22 12.91 -2.95
CA THR A 94 9.65 13.12 -3.19
C THR A 94 9.93 13.68 -4.57
N LEU A 95 8.90 13.84 -5.41
CA LEU A 95 9.04 14.38 -6.75
C LEU A 95 8.88 15.89 -6.70
N ALA A 96 9.69 16.59 -7.50
CA ALA A 96 9.48 18.01 -7.75
C ALA A 96 8.11 18.22 -8.45
N PRO A 97 7.43 19.35 -8.22
CA PRO A 97 6.12 19.62 -8.80
C PRO A 97 6.06 19.45 -10.33
N GLU A 98 7.10 19.89 -11.03
CA GLU A 98 7.20 19.81 -12.49
C GLU A 98 7.21 18.35 -12.96
N VAL A 99 8.05 17.52 -12.33
CA VAL A 99 8.14 16.09 -12.63
C VAL A 99 6.84 15.38 -12.28
N LEU A 100 6.20 15.75 -11.16
CA LEU A 100 4.90 15.18 -10.78
C LEU A 100 3.82 15.56 -11.80
N SER A 101 3.81 16.79 -12.31
CA SER A 101 2.87 17.23 -13.34
C SER A 101 3.01 16.41 -14.61
N GLU A 102 4.24 16.23 -15.12
CA GLU A 102 4.50 15.39 -16.29
C GLU A 102 3.97 13.96 -16.11
N ARG A 103 4.15 13.40 -14.90
CA ARG A 103 3.61 12.06 -14.58
C ARG A 103 2.09 12.03 -14.58
N VAL A 104 1.45 13.06 -14.06
CA VAL A 104 -0.01 13.17 -14.07
C VAL A 104 -0.52 13.26 -15.51
N ASP A 105 0.14 14.06 -16.36
CA ASP A 105 -0.23 14.19 -17.78
C ASP A 105 -0.08 12.86 -18.53
N GLU A 106 1.00 12.10 -18.28
CA GLU A 106 1.16 10.74 -18.82
C GLU A 106 0.01 9.80 -18.41
N ILE A 107 -0.41 9.87 -17.15
CA ILE A 107 -1.50 9.05 -16.60
C ILE A 107 -2.83 9.45 -17.23
N LEU A 108 -3.13 10.74 -17.30
CA LEU A 108 -4.36 11.26 -17.88
C LEU A 108 -4.46 10.93 -19.37
N GLY A 109 -3.37 11.08 -20.12
CA GLY A 109 -3.34 10.70 -21.54
C GLY A 109 -3.53 9.19 -21.78
N ALA A 110 -3.17 8.34 -20.81
CA ALA A 110 -3.50 6.92 -20.85
C ALA A 110 -4.97 6.66 -20.49
N PHE A 111 -5.54 7.38 -19.52
CA PHE A 111 -6.96 7.26 -19.14
C PHE A 111 -7.91 7.71 -20.23
N GLU A 112 -7.54 8.70 -21.03
CA GLU A 112 -8.33 9.12 -22.20
C GLU A 112 -8.48 8.00 -23.23
N LYS A 113 -7.44 7.17 -23.40
CA LYS A 113 -7.44 6.05 -24.34
C LYS A 113 -8.13 4.82 -23.77
N GLU A 114 -7.85 4.51 -22.50
CA GLU A 114 -8.37 3.34 -21.81
C GLU A 114 -8.71 3.72 -20.36
N PRO A 115 -9.94 4.21 -20.10
CA PRO A 115 -10.29 4.72 -18.78
C PRO A 115 -10.35 3.58 -17.76
N PRO A 116 -9.74 3.74 -16.57
CA PRO A 116 -9.88 2.76 -15.52
C PRO A 116 -11.30 2.77 -14.99
N LYS A 117 -11.86 1.59 -14.73
CA LYS A 117 -13.16 1.46 -14.08
C LYS A 117 -13.12 1.88 -12.61
N PHE A 118 -11.98 1.70 -11.97
CA PHE A 118 -11.74 2.11 -10.59
C PHE A 118 -10.40 2.82 -10.46
N ILE A 119 -10.40 3.94 -9.73
CA ILE A 119 -9.19 4.58 -9.21
C ILE A 119 -9.17 4.35 -7.70
N VAL A 120 -8.08 3.77 -7.19
CA VAL A 120 -7.92 3.44 -5.79
C VAL A 120 -6.87 4.35 -5.18
N ASP A 121 -7.29 5.25 -4.30
CA ASP A 121 -6.37 6.02 -3.47
C ASP A 121 -6.06 5.27 -2.17
N SER A 122 -4.80 4.92 -1.99
CA SER A 122 -4.34 4.24 -0.77
C SER A 122 -4.18 5.16 0.45
N ARG A 123 -4.36 6.48 0.29
CA ARG A 123 -4.23 7.53 1.30
C ARG A 123 -2.94 7.41 2.12
N LYS A 124 -1.96 8.28 1.83
CA LYS A 124 -0.68 8.29 2.55
C LYS A 124 -0.83 8.97 3.93
N ASP A 125 -1.53 8.30 4.84
CA ASP A 125 -1.77 8.80 6.21
C ASP A 125 -0.49 8.94 7.05
N HIS A 126 0.61 8.34 6.59
CA HIS A 126 1.92 8.42 7.23
C HIS A 126 2.71 9.69 6.83
N PHE A 127 2.23 10.44 5.83
CA PHE A 127 2.87 11.69 5.45
C PHE A 127 2.31 12.84 6.30
N PRO A 128 3.17 13.68 6.91
CA PRO A 128 2.72 14.88 7.61
C PRO A 128 2.13 15.87 6.61
N TRP A 129 0.80 16.04 6.65
CA TRP A 129 0.08 17.03 5.82
C TRP A 129 0.22 18.47 6.33
N ASP A 130 0.91 18.67 7.45
CA ASP A 130 1.11 19.93 8.16
C ASP A 130 2.45 20.61 7.84
N ARG A 131 3.23 20.08 6.89
CA ARG A 131 4.50 20.68 6.45
C ARG A 131 4.40 21.05 4.97
N PRO A 132 4.78 22.30 4.59
CA PRO A 132 4.84 22.65 3.19
C PRO A 132 5.90 21.80 2.47
N PRO A 133 5.72 21.52 1.16
CA PRO A 133 6.70 20.81 0.35
C PRO A 133 8.04 21.55 0.26
#